data_AF-A0A7R9DA37-F1
#
_entry.id   AF-A0A7R9DA37-F1
#
_cell.length_a   1.000
_cell.length_b   1.000
_cell.length_c   1.000
_cell.angle_alpha   90.00
_cell.angle_beta   90.00
_cell.angle_gamma   90.00
#
_symmetry.space_group_name_H-M   'P 1'
#
loop_
_entity.id
_entity.type
_entity.pdbx_description
1 polymer ?
#
loop_
_entity_poly.entity_id
_entity_poly.type
_entity_poly.pdbx_seq_one_letter_code
_entity_poly.pdbx_strand_id
1 'polypeptide(L)'
;MWNEYLRKNQDVNHPPMLDKMEGLMSGWLKDYSYKCQPIDYSDNPIALRMARACWCYMICKVVELLDTVFFVLRKKSNQISYLHLYHHTLMPVCSWIGVKFLPEGKWLGYIHDVIEGKWLGYIHDVIEGKWLGYIHDVIEGKWLGYIHDVIEGKWLGYIHDVIEGKWLGYIHDVIEGKWLGYIHDVIEGKWLGYIHDVIEGKWLGYIHDVIEGKWLGYIHDVIEGKWLGYIHDVIEGKWLGYIHDVIEGKWLGYIHDVIEGKWLGYIHDVIEGKWLGYIHDVIEGKWLGYIHDVIEGKWLGYIHDVIEGKWLGYIHDVIRGSGSDTSTTSQRGSGSDTSTTS
;
A
#
# COMPACT_ATOMS: atom_id res chain seq x y z
N MET A 1 -9.63 -37.62 8.28
CA MET A 1 -8.63 -36.53 8.21
C MET A 1 -8.69 -35.55 9.40
N TRP A 2 -9.47 -34.47 9.45
CA TRP A 2 -9.49 -33.56 10.63
C TRP A 2 -10.06 -34.22 11.91
N ASN A 3 -11.09 -35.05 11.76
CA ASN A 3 -11.68 -35.85 12.85
C ASN A 3 -10.81 -37.02 13.32
N GLU A 4 -9.71 -37.33 12.62
CA GLU A 4 -8.68 -38.28 13.08
C GLU A 4 -7.52 -37.56 13.74
N TYR A 5 -7.17 -36.36 13.25
CA TYR A 5 -6.16 -35.48 13.83
C TYR A 5 -6.54 -35.01 15.24
N LEU A 6 -7.79 -34.56 15.44
CA LEU A 6 -8.29 -34.16 16.77
C LEU A 6 -8.37 -35.33 17.75
N ARG A 7 -8.57 -36.56 17.25
CA ARG A 7 -8.71 -37.77 18.07
C ARG A 7 -7.37 -38.28 18.61
N LYS A 8 -6.26 -37.93 17.95
CA LYS A 8 -4.90 -38.33 18.35
C LYS A 8 -4.19 -37.32 19.26
N ASN A 9 -4.75 -36.12 19.48
CA ASN A 9 -4.05 -35.00 20.13
C ASN A 9 -4.85 -34.36 21.28
N GLN A 10 -5.56 -35.17 22.08
CA GLN A 10 -6.40 -34.68 23.19
C GLN A 10 -5.63 -34.40 24.50
N ASP A 11 -4.33 -34.69 24.58
CA ASP A 11 -3.55 -34.61 25.83
C ASP A 11 -2.35 -33.66 25.72
N VAL A 12 -2.53 -32.34 25.77
CA VAL A 12 -1.46 -31.46 26.28
C VAL A 12 -2.02 -30.13 26.81
N ASN A 13 -1.95 -29.95 28.13
CA ASN A 13 -2.16 -28.66 28.80
C ASN A 13 -0.82 -27.91 28.82
N HIS A 14 -0.64 -26.87 27.99
CA HIS A 14 0.50 -25.94 28.09
C HIS A 14 0.04 -24.47 28.04
N PRO A 15 0.70 -23.57 28.81
CA PRO A 15 0.28 -22.18 28.94
C PRO A 15 0.71 -21.31 27.73
N PRO A 16 -0.09 -20.30 27.36
CA PRO A 16 -0.01 -19.56 26.09
C PRO A 16 1.24 -18.66 25.90
N MET A 17 2.07 -18.47 26.92
CA MET A 17 3.25 -17.59 26.84
C MET A 17 4.48 -18.28 26.22
N LEU A 18 4.44 -19.61 26.03
CA LEU A 18 5.52 -20.42 25.43
C LEU A 18 5.43 -20.55 23.90
N ASP A 19 4.28 -20.19 23.31
CA ASP A 19 3.98 -20.49 21.91
C ASP A 19 4.84 -19.72 20.89
N LYS A 20 5.21 -18.46 21.18
CA LYS A 20 6.09 -17.66 20.30
C LYS A 20 7.48 -18.29 20.16
N MET A 21 8.03 -18.82 21.26
CA MET A 21 9.33 -19.50 21.24
C MET A 21 9.23 -20.90 20.63
N GLU A 22 8.11 -21.60 20.80
CA GLU A 22 7.90 -22.90 20.16
C GLU A 22 7.80 -22.80 18.63
N GLY A 23 7.11 -21.80 18.08
CA GLY A 23 7.06 -21.52 16.64
C GLY A 23 8.45 -21.28 16.02
N LEU A 24 9.28 -20.47 16.68
CA LEU A 24 10.68 -20.23 16.26
C LEU A 24 11.56 -21.50 16.35
N MET A 25 11.39 -22.28 17.42
CA MET A 25 12.15 -23.51 17.69
C MET A 25 11.66 -24.73 16.88
N SER A 26 10.47 -24.66 16.28
CA SER A 26 9.87 -25.72 15.47
C SER A 26 10.28 -25.67 14.00
N GLY A 27 11.21 -24.80 13.63
CA GLY A 27 11.98 -24.98 12.40
C GLY A 27 12.80 -23.77 11.97
N TRP A 28 12.33 -22.54 12.23
CA TRP A 28 12.96 -21.32 11.74
C TRP A 28 14.39 -21.08 12.23
N LEU A 29 14.72 -21.52 13.44
CA LEU A 29 16.07 -21.40 14.01
C LEU A 29 16.98 -22.63 13.77
N LYS A 30 16.48 -23.71 13.15
CA LYS A 30 17.23 -24.97 13.05
C LYS A 30 17.13 -25.62 11.68
N ASP A 31 15.93 -26.03 11.28
CA ASP A 31 15.72 -27.04 10.23
C ASP A 31 15.13 -26.47 8.94
N TYR A 32 14.57 -25.26 8.99
CA TYR A 32 14.04 -24.58 7.81
C TYR A 32 15.10 -23.76 7.09
N SER A 33 15.19 -23.96 5.78
CA SER A 33 15.96 -23.07 4.92
C SER A 33 15.18 -21.77 4.70
N TYR A 34 15.88 -20.63 4.72
CA TYR A 34 15.35 -19.34 4.25
C TYR A 34 15.02 -19.34 2.73
N LYS A 35 15.35 -20.42 2.00
CA LYS A 35 14.93 -20.67 0.62
C LYS A 35 13.53 -21.32 0.54
N CYS A 36 12.96 -21.39 -0.66
CA CYS A 36 11.60 -21.89 -0.84
C CYS A 36 11.62 -23.39 -0.61
N GLN A 37 10.87 -23.87 0.39
CA GLN A 37 10.69 -25.29 0.65
C GLN A 37 9.19 -25.60 0.51
N PRO A 38 8.82 -26.70 -0.16
CA PRO A 38 7.44 -27.13 -0.23
C PRO A 38 6.92 -27.49 1.16
N ILE A 39 5.60 -27.36 1.35
CA ILE A 39 4.92 -27.67 2.62
C ILE A 39 5.01 -29.17 2.88
N ASP A 40 5.49 -29.54 4.05
CA ASP A 40 5.57 -30.92 4.50
C ASP A 40 4.24 -31.33 5.16
N TYR A 41 3.35 -31.92 4.36
CA TYR A 41 2.09 -32.50 4.84
C TYR A 41 2.26 -33.88 5.50
N SER A 42 3.50 -34.34 5.72
CA SER A 42 3.76 -35.63 6.37
C SER A 42 3.64 -35.53 7.90
N ASP A 43 3.57 -36.68 8.57
CA ASP A 43 3.54 -36.78 10.05
C ASP A 43 4.91 -36.49 10.71
N ASN A 44 5.73 -35.64 10.08
CA ASN A 44 7.01 -35.22 10.60
C ASN A 44 6.82 -34.46 11.92
N PRO A 45 7.49 -34.85 13.02
CA PRO A 45 7.31 -34.21 14.33
C PRO A 45 7.62 -32.71 14.33
N ILE A 46 8.46 -32.22 13.42
CA ILE A 46 8.79 -30.80 13.27
C ILE A 46 7.63 -30.04 12.60
N ALA A 47 7.12 -30.55 11.48
CA ALA A 47 5.97 -29.98 10.77
C ALA A 47 4.70 -29.99 11.65
N LEU A 48 4.47 -31.08 12.39
CA LEU A 48 3.37 -31.17 13.36
C LEU A 48 3.51 -30.18 14.52
N ARG A 49 4.74 -29.86 14.96
CA ARG A 49 4.98 -28.86 16.00
C ARG A 49 4.69 -27.45 15.50
N MET A 50 5.07 -27.13 14.27
CA MET A 50 4.72 -25.87 13.62
C MET A 50 3.20 -25.73 13.45
N ALA A 51 2.52 -26.78 12.96
CA ALA A 51 1.08 -26.80 12.81
C ALA A 51 0.34 -26.57 14.14
N ARG A 52 0.87 -27.11 15.25
CA ARG A 52 0.35 -26.85 16.61
C ARG A 52 0.54 -25.39 17.03
N ALA A 53 1.71 -24.81 16.78
CA ALA A 53 1.97 -23.40 17.08
C ALA A 53 1.03 -22.47 16.30
N CYS A 54 0.82 -22.72 15.00
CA CYS A 54 -0.16 -21.99 14.19
C CYS A 54 -1.60 -22.15 14.70
N TRP A 55 -1.97 -23.35 15.15
CA TRP A 55 -3.28 -23.60 15.77
C TRP A 55 -3.45 -22.85 17.09
N CYS A 56 -2.45 -22.87 17.99
CA CYS A 56 -2.48 -22.11 19.23
C CYS A 56 -2.58 -20.60 18.97
N TYR A 57 -1.87 -20.08 17.97
CA TYR A 57 -1.98 -18.69 17.53
C TYR A 57 -3.41 -18.32 17.12
N MET A 58 -4.08 -19.15 16.30
CA MET A 58 -5.47 -18.93 15.93
C MET A 58 -6.40 -18.91 17.15
N ILE A 59 -6.19 -19.80 18.13
CA ILE A 59 -6.96 -19.80 19.38
C ILE A 59 -6.71 -18.51 20.18
N CYS A 60 -5.48 -18.02 20.25
CA CYS A 60 -5.18 -16.74 20.89
C CYS A 60 -5.95 -15.58 20.24
N LYS A 61 -6.02 -15.54 18.90
CA LYS A 61 -6.82 -14.53 18.17
C LYS A 61 -8.30 -14.60 18.47
N VAL A 62 -8.85 -15.80 18.66
CA VAL A 62 -10.25 -15.96 19.10
C VAL A 62 -10.45 -15.49 20.55
N VAL A 63 -9.45 -15.69 21.42
CA VAL A 63 -9.51 -15.21 22.81
C VAL A 63 -9.39 -13.68 22.90
N GLU A 64 -8.59 -13.05 22.04
CA GLU A 64 -8.46 -11.58 21.94
C GLU A 64 -9.80 -10.88 21.59
N LEU A 65 -10.77 -11.57 20.98
CA LEU A 65 -12.13 -11.04 20.80
C LEU A 65 -12.85 -10.71 22.12
N LEU A 66 -12.42 -11.34 23.23
CA LEU A 66 -12.98 -11.08 24.55
C LEU A 66 -12.66 -9.65 25.02
N ASP A 67 -11.61 -9.02 24.53
CA ASP A 67 -11.30 -7.62 24.87
C ASP A 67 -12.43 -6.69 24.42
N THR A 68 -12.93 -6.88 23.19
CA THR A 68 -14.08 -6.14 22.66
C THR A 68 -15.35 -6.43 23.48
N VAL A 69 -15.57 -7.68 23.90
CA VAL A 69 -16.69 -8.05 24.80
C VAL A 69 -16.57 -7.32 26.14
N PHE A 70 -15.37 -7.27 26.73
CA PHE A 70 -15.13 -6.56 27.99
C PHE A 70 -15.29 -5.05 27.84
N PHE A 71 -14.91 -4.46 26.71
CA PHE A 71 -15.15 -3.03 26.45
C PHE A 71 -16.64 -2.70 26.37
N VAL A 72 -17.44 -3.53 25.71
CA VAL A 72 -18.90 -3.40 25.67
C VAL A 72 -19.51 -3.56 27.07
N LEU A 73 -19.12 -4.62 27.80
CA LEU A 73 -19.63 -4.89 29.15
C LEU A 73 -19.25 -3.79 30.16
N ARG A 74 -18.07 -3.18 30.02
CA ARG A 74 -17.61 -2.05 30.84
C ARG A 74 -18.15 -0.69 30.37
N LYS A 75 -18.99 -0.66 29.33
CA LYS A 75 -19.51 0.56 28.68
C LYS A 75 -18.41 1.54 28.29
N LYS A 76 -17.28 1.04 27.78
CA LYS A 76 -16.12 1.82 27.34
C LYS A 76 -16.10 1.96 25.81
N SER A 77 -17.16 2.53 25.24
CA SER A 77 -17.32 2.66 23.79
C SER A 77 -16.21 3.47 23.10
N ASN A 78 -15.52 4.36 23.82
CA ASN A 78 -14.40 5.13 23.28
C ASN A 78 -13.15 4.28 22.98
N GLN A 79 -13.09 3.03 23.46
CA GLN A 79 -11.99 2.10 23.18
C GLN A 79 -12.30 1.19 21.97
N ILE A 80 -13.53 1.23 21.46
CA ILE A 80 -13.99 0.46 20.31
C ILE A 80 -13.94 1.39 19.10
N SER A 81 -12.73 1.64 18.60
CA SER A 81 -12.54 2.38 17.34
C SER A 81 -12.92 1.50 16.14
N TYR A 82 -13.09 2.13 14.97
CA TYR A 82 -13.27 1.41 13.70
C TYR A 82 -12.09 0.45 13.46
N LEU A 83 -10.86 0.95 13.66
CA LEU A 83 -9.63 0.17 13.56
C LEU A 83 -9.63 -1.04 14.50
N HIS A 84 -10.01 -0.87 15.78
CA HIS A 84 -10.10 -1.97 16.73
C HIS A 84 -11.09 -3.05 16.27
N LEU A 85 -12.29 -2.67 15.83
CA LEU A 85 -13.29 -3.62 15.33
C LEU A 85 -12.83 -4.34 14.07
N TYR A 86 -12.22 -3.62 13.13
CA TYR A 86 -11.72 -4.17 11.88
C TYR A 86 -10.60 -5.20 12.15
N HIS A 87 -9.57 -4.80 12.90
CA HIS A 87 -8.45 -5.68 13.30
C HIS A 87 -8.93 -6.95 14.01
N HIS A 88 -9.74 -6.80 15.07
CA HIS A 88 -10.20 -7.94 15.86
C HIS A 88 -11.16 -8.85 15.08
N THR A 89 -11.84 -8.37 14.03
CA THR A 89 -12.69 -9.21 13.18
C THR A 89 -11.88 -9.95 12.12
N LEU A 90 -10.91 -9.29 11.48
CA LEU A 90 -10.17 -9.86 10.36
C LEU A 90 -9.09 -10.85 10.83
N MET A 91 -8.42 -10.57 11.94
CA MET A 91 -7.34 -11.41 12.50
C MET A 91 -7.74 -12.88 12.75
N PRO A 92 -8.88 -13.19 13.39
CA PRO A 92 -9.34 -14.58 13.57
C PRO A 92 -9.74 -15.27 12.26
N VAL A 93 -10.31 -14.53 11.30
CA VAL A 93 -10.72 -15.06 10.00
C VAL A 93 -9.50 -15.44 9.17
N CYS A 94 -8.53 -14.54 9.06
CA CYS A 94 -7.29 -14.79 8.32
C CYS A 94 -6.44 -15.89 8.96
N SER A 95 -6.33 -15.91 10.30
CA SER A 95 -5.62 -17.00 11.00
C SER A 95 -6.30 -18.36 10.81
N TRP A 96 -7.64 -18.42 10.77
CA TRP A 96 -8.36 -19.66 10.46
C TRP A 96 -8.05 -20.16 9.04
N ILE A 97 -8.07 -19.27 8.05
CA ILE A 97 -7.70 -19.61 6.65
C ILE A 97 -6.24 -20.11 6.61
N GLY A 98 -5.32 -19.41 7.25
CA GLY A 98 -3.90 -19.78 7.30
C GLY A 98 -3.67 -21.17 7.89
N VAL A 99 -4.26 -21.46 9.05
CA VAL A 99 -4.13 -22.78 9.68
C VAL A 99 -4.83 -23.88 8.89
N LYS A 100 -5.95 -23.56 8.24
CA LYS A 100 -6.75 -24.54 7.49
C LYS A 100 -6.06 -25.04 6.23
N PHE A 101 -5.35 -24.15 5.53
CA PHE A 101 -4.81 -24.45 4.20
C PHE A 101 -3.29 -24.54 4.17
N LEU A 102 -2.55 -23.91 5.09
CA LEU A 102 -1.08 -23.75 5.01
C LEU A 102 -0.40 -23.79 6.41
N PRO A 103 -0.38 -24.94 7.11
CA PRO A 103 -0.03 -25.03 8.54
C PRO A 103 1.48 -24.88 8.90
N GLU A 104 2.33 -24.33 8.04
CA GLU A 104 3.80 -24.32 8.25
C GLU A 104 4.43 -22.96 8.63
N GLY A 105 3.66 -21.95 8.98
CA GLY A 105 4.19 -20.71 9.57
C GLY A 105 5.12 -19.87 8.68
N LYS A 106 5.46 -20.31 7.44
CA LYS A 106 6.25 -19.60 6.40
C LYS A 106 5.46 -18.61 5.55
N TRP A 107 4.17 -18.52 5.83
CA TRP A 107 3.28 -17.45 5.38
C TRP A 107 2.94 -16.63 6.63
N LEU A 108 3.47 -15.42 6.73
CA LEU A 108 2.78 -14.39 7.50
C LEU A 108 1.64 -13.92 6.59
N GLY A 109 0.53 -14.67 6.63
CA GLY A 109 -0.62 -14.41 5.76
C GLY A 109 -1.29 -13.06 6.07
N TYR A 110 -0.99 -12.48 7.24
CA TYR A 110 -1.50 -11.21 7.71
C TYR A 110 -0.49 -10.58 8.67
N ILE A 111 0.00 -9.38 8.32
CA ILE A 111 0.80 -8.51 9.18
C ILE A 111 -0.06 -7.29 9.48
N HIS A 112 -0.10 -6.89 10.74
CA HIS A 112 -0.71 -5.64 11.15
C HIS A 112 0.23 -5.01 12.15
N ASP A 113 0.81 -3.88 11.78
CA ASP A 113 1.65 -3.05 12.64
C ASP A 113 0.93 -1.73 12.93
N VAL A 114 1.16 -1.18 14.13
CA VAL A 114 0.58 0.10 14.54
C VAL A 114 1.59 0.86 15.39
N ILE A 115 2.01 2.01 14.88
CA ILE A 115 2.82 2.98 15.62
C ILE A 115 1.94 4.18 15.95
N GLU A 116 1.54 4.32 17.22
CA GLU A 116 0.75 5.46 17.70
C GLU A 116 1.54 6.38 18.64
N GLY A 117 1.41 7.70 18.45
CA GLY A 117 2.06 8.66 19.32
C GLY A 117 1.65 10.11 19.12
N LYS A 118 1.53 10.86 20.24
CA LYS A 118 1.19 12.30 20.14
C LYS A 118 2.29 13.13 19.47
N TRP A 119 3.55 12.75 19.65
CA TRP A 119 4.73 13.42 19.12
C TRP A 119 5.77 12.35 18.79
N LEU A 120 5.98 12.10 17.51
CA LEU A 120 7.00 11.17 17.04
C LEU A 120 7.95 11.94 16.14
N GLY A 121 9.22 12.03 16.56
CA GLY A 121 10.22 12.81 15.85
C GLY A 121 10.79 12.09 14.63
N TYR A 122 11.04 10.79 14.77
CA TYR A 122 11.61 9.93 13.75
C TYR A 122 11.00 8.54 13.91
N ILE A 123 10.48 8.00 12.81
CA ILE A 123 9.93 6.66 12.71
C ILE A 123 10.68 5.97 11.59
N HIS A 124 11.09 4.74 11.87
CA HIS A 124 11.65 3.84 10.88
C HIS A 124 11.04 2.48 11.13
N ASP A 125 10.13 2.08 10.25
CA ASP A 125 9.48 0.77 10.31
C ASP A 125 9.92 -0.07 9.10
N VAL A 126 9.98 -1.38 9.31
CA VAL A 126 10.43 -2.32 8.29
C VAL A 126 9.65 -3.62 8.43
N ILE A 127 8.83 -3.91 7.43
CA ILE A 127 8.12 -5.17 7.27
C ILE A 127 8.81 -5.99 6.17
N GLU A 128 9.63 -6.96 6.59
CA GLU A 128 10.31 -7.87 5.66
C GLU A 128 9.69 -9.27 5.63
N GLY A 129 9.47 -9.81 4.43
CA GLY A 129 8.96 -11.17 4.29
C GLY A 129 8.92 -11.69 2.87
N LYS A 130 9.33 -12.95 2.70
CA LYS A 130 9.36 -13.58 1.37
C LYS A 130 7.98 -13.73 0.71
N TRP A 131 6.96 -14.00 1.52
CA TRP A 131 5.57 -14.20 1.10
C TRP A 131 4.67 -13.56 2.13
N LEU A 132 4.19 -12.35 1.83
CA LEU A 132 3.28 -11.60 2.68
C LEU A 132 1.92 -11.53 1.98
N GLY A 133 0.91 -12.08 2.64
CA GLY A 133 -0.43 -12.20 2.05
C GLY A 133 -1.20 -10.89 2.11
N TYR A 134 -1.25 -10.31 3.31
CA TYR A 134 -1.94 -9.07 3.61
C TYR A 134 -1.10 -8.28 4.62
N ILE A 135 -0.86 -7.02 4.34
CA ILE A 135 -0.14 -6.10 5.23
C ILE A 135 -1.07 -4.92 5.50
N HIS A 136 -1.13 -4.54 6.77
CA HIS A 136 -1.82 -3.36 7.22
C HIS A 136 -0.93 -2.62 8.19
N ASP A 137 -0.23 -1.62 7.69
CA ASP A 137 0.62 -0.77 8.50
C ASP A 137 -0.11 0.54 8.79
N VAL A 138 0.04 1.04 10.01
CA VAL A 138 -0.63 2.25 10.46
C VAL A 138 0.30 3.06 11.34
N ILE A 139 0.63 4.26 10.89
CA ILE A 139 1.36 5.25 11.66
C ILE A 139 0.45 6.43 11.97
N GLU A 140 0.02 6.55 13.25
CA GLU A 140 -0.87 7.62 13.69
C GLU A 140 -0.18 8.57 14.67
N GLY A 141 -0.23 9.87 14.38
CA GLY A 141 0.20 10.86 15.36
C GLY A 141 -0.11 12.31 15.06
N LYS A 142 -0.19 13.13 16.11
CA LYS A 142 -0.50 14.57 15.94
C LYS A 142 0.64 15.34 15.25
N TRP A 143 1.87 14.92 15.49
CA TRP A 143 3.08 15.53 14.93
C TRP A 143 4.06 14.41 14.62
N LEU A 144 4.28 14.17 13.33
CA LEU A 144 5.22 13.19 12.81
C LEU A 144 6.31 13.97 12.04
N GLY A 145 7.55 13.86 12.52
CA GLY A 145 8.67 14.62 11.99
C GLY A 145 9.20 14.03 10.70
N TYR A 146 9.75 12.81 10.80
CA TYR A 146 10.30 12.04 9.69
C TYR A 146 9.80 10.61 9.80
N ILE A 147 9.28 10.08 8.69
CA ILE A 147 8.82 8.71 8.56
C ILE A 147 9.61 8.08 7.42
N HIS A 148 10.01 6.84 7.65
CA HIS A 148 10.59 5.96 6.65
C HIS A 148 9.99 4.59 6.87
N ASP A 149 8.99 4.23 6.09
CA ASP A 149 8.44 2.88 6.10
C ASP A 149 8.96 2.05 4.92
N VAL A 150 9.22 0.77 5.17
CA VAL A 150 9.77 -0.14 4.17
C VAL A 150 9.06 -1.47 4.25
N ILE A 151 8.36 -1.83 3.17
CA ILE A 151 7.75 -3.14 2.97
C ILE A 151 8.52 -3.89 1.88
N GLU A 152 9.30 -4.90 2.27
CA GLU A 152 10.08 -5.71 1.33
C GLU A 152 9.59 -7.16 1.27
N GLY A 153 9.29 -7.63 0.05
CA GLY A 153 8.94 -9.03 -0.13
C GLY A 153 8.93 -9.55 -1.56
N LYS A 154 9.25 -10.84 -1.72
CA LYS A 154 9.22 -11.45 -3.07
C LYS A 154 7.80 -11.56 -3.63
N TRP A 155 6.82 -11.74 -2.77
CA TRP A 155 5.41 -11.85 -3.11
C TRP A 155 4.59 -11.13 -2.05
N LEU A 156 3.91 -10.09 -2.48
CA LEU A 156 3.15 -9.16 -1.66
C LEU A 156 1.73 -9.15 -2.24
N GLY A 157 0.78 -9.70 -1.49
CA GLY A 157 -0.58 -9.94 -1.96
C GLY A 157 -1.43 -8.68 -1.94
N TYR A 158 -1.64 -8.13 -0.75
CA TYR A 158 -2.39 -6.91 -0.49
C TYR A 158 -1.61 -6.08 0.53
N ILE A 159 -1.42 -4.81 0.24
CA ILE A 159 -0.82 -3.82 1.14
C ILE A 159 -1.83 -2.70 1.32
N HIS A 160 -1.98 -2.28 2.57
CA HIS A 160 -2.70 -1.08 2.94
C HIS A 160 -1.90 -0.37 4.02
N ASP A 161 -1.10 0.60 3.62
CA ASP A 161 -0.38 1.47 4.54
C ASP A 161 -1.17 2.76 4.79
N VAL A 162 -1.15 3.24 6.02
CA VAL A 162 -1.88 4.43 6.44
C VAL A 162 -1.01 5.29 7.36
N ILE A 163 -0.68 6.49 6.88
CA ILE A 163 -0.04 7.52 7.69
C ILE A 163 -1.02 8.65 7.95
N GLU A 164 -1.48 8.77 9.19
CA GLU A 164 -2.39 9.84 9.60
C GLU A 164 -1.72 10.80 10.58
N GLY A 165 -1.70 12.10 10.24
CA GLY A 165 -1.25 13.09 11.18
C GLY A 165 -1.57 14.55 10.87
N LYS A 166 -1.72 15.36 11.92
CA LYS A 166 -2.02 16.79 11.72
C LYS A 166 -0.85 17.55 11.08
N TRP A 167 0.38 17.15 11.40
CA TRP A 167 1.61 17.71 10.85
C TRP A 167 2.55 16.57 10.52
N LEU A 168 2.88 16.47 9.24
CA LEU A 168 3.72 15.46 8.64
C LEU A 168 4.88 16.20 7.96
N GLY A 169 6.09 16.02 8.48
CA GLY A 169 7.27 16.75 8.00
C GLY A 169 7.83 16.17 6.71
N TYR A 170 8.33 14.94 6.79
CA TYR A 170 8.92 14.20 5.69
C TYR A 170 8.44 12.75 5.77
N ILE A 171 7.98 12.21 4.66
CA ILE A 171 7.55 10.82 4.48
C ILE A 171 8.37 10.24 3.32
N HIS A 172 8.78 8.99 3.46
CA HIS A 172 9.43 8.26 2.40
C HIS A 172 9.13 6.79 2.57
N ASP A 173 8.15 6.31 1.82
CA ASP A 173 7.67 4.95 1.95
C ASP A 173 8.12 4.13 0.75
N VAL A 174 8.57 2.91 1.02
CA VAL A 174 9.18 2.05 0.00
C VAL A 174 8.52 0.69 0.03
N ILE A 175 7.87 0.32 -1.07
CA ILE A 175 7.32 -1.01 -1.29
C ILE A 175 8.11 -1.68 -2.41
N GLU A 176 8.95 -2.66 -2.04
CA GLU A 176 9.73 -3.43 -3.01
C GLU A 176 9.26 -4.89 -3.08
N GLY A 177 8.89 -5.33 -4.28
CA GLY A 177 8.60 -6.73 -4.48
C GLY A 177 8.54 -7.25 -5.91
N LYS A 178 8.86 -8.53 -6.08
CA LYS A 178 8.80 -9.14 -7.43
C LYS A 178 7.37 -9.26 -7.96
N TRP A 179 6.40 -9.47 -7.08
CA TRP A 179 4.98 -9.57 -7.38
C TRP A 179 4.22 -8.81 -6.31
N LEU A 180 3.53 -7.75 -6.74
CA LEU A 180 2.66 -6.91 -5.93
C LEU A 180 1.26 -7.02 -6.50
N GLY A 181 0.33 -7.54 -5.70
CA GLY A 181 -1.04 -7.80 -6.13
C GLY A 181 -1.89 -6.53 -6.10
N TYR A 182 -2.07 -5.98 -4.91
CA TYR A 182 -2.84 -4.79 -4.64
C TYR A 182 -2.11 -3.93 -3.61
N ILE A 183 -1.93 -2.65 -3.90
CA ILE A 183 -1.39 -1.65 -3.01
C ILE A 183 -2.43 -0.54 -2.89
N HIS A 184 -2.58 -0.01 -1.69
CA HIS A 184 -3.44 1.13 -1.43
C HIS A 184 -2.84 1.88 -0.26
N ASP A 185 -2.12 2.96 -0.54
CA ASP A 185 -1.46 3.71 0.51
C ASP A 185 -2.18 5.03 0.74
N VAL A 186 -2.33 5.41 2.02
CA VAL A 186 -3.10 6.58 2.41
C VAL A 186 -2.28 7.47 3.31
N ILE A 187 -1.99 8.68 2.83
CA ILE A 187 -1.32 9.72 3.61
C ILE A 187 -2.32 10.87 3.85
N GLU A 188 -2.81 11.00 5.07
CA GLU A 188 -3.75 12.06 5.44
C GLU A 188 -3.12 13.03 6.44
N GLY A 189 -3.08 14.32 6.08
CA GLY A 189 -2.67 15.34 7.03
C GLY A 189 -2.99 16.78 6.69
N LYS A 190 -3.15 17.60 7.74
CA LYS A 190 -3.42 19.03 7.52
C LYS A 190 -2.24 19.76 6.88
N TRP A 191 -1.02 19.35 7.21
CA TRP A 191 0.22 19.91 6.67
C TRP A 191 1.15 18.76 6.33
N LEU A 192 1.46 18.63 5.04
CA LEU A 192 2.37 17.66 4.45
C LEU A 192 3.55 18.45 3.86
N GLY A 193 4.74 18.22 4.41
CA GLY A 193 5.95 18.93 3.99
C GLY A 193 6.53 18.36 2.70
N TYR A 194 7.03 17.13 2.79
CA TYR A 194 7.66 16.39 1.69
C TYR A 194 7.20 14.94 1.76
N ILE A 195 6.75 14.41 0.61
CA ILE A 195 6.37 13.01 0.43
C ILE A 195 7.19 12.49 -0.75
N HIS A 196 7.65 11.26 -0.64
CA HIS A 196 8.36 10.59 -1.71
C HIS A 196 8.15 9.10 -1.57
N ASP A 197 7.20 8.56 -2.33
CA ASP A 197 6.86 7.16 -2.20
C ASP A 197 7.37 6.38 -3.42
N VAL A 198 7.84 5.16 -3.17
CA VAL A 198 8.48 4.32 -4.19
C VAL A 198 7.87 2.93 -4.16
N ILE A 199 7.22 2.57 -5.27
CA ILE A 199 6.70 1.22 -5.50
C ILE A 199 7.51 0.59 -6.63
N GLU A 200 8.39 -0.36 -6.28
CA GLU A 200 9.19 -1.09 -7.27
C GLU A 200 8.75 -2.55 -7.36
N GLY A 201 8.38 -2.99 -8.56
CA GLY A 201 8.14 -4.40 -8.77
C GLY A 201 8.06 -4.90 -10.19
N LYS A 202 8.41 -6.17 -10.38
CA LYS A 202 8.34 -6.77 -11.73
C LYS A 202 6.90 -6.89 -12.23
N TRP A 203 5.95 -7.13 -11.35
CA TRP A 203 4.53 -7.23 -11.65
C TRP A 203 3.75 -6.46 -10.60
N LEU A 204 3.07 -5.41 -11.03
CA LEU A 204 2.22 -4.53 -10.24
C LEU A 204 0.78 -4.73 -10.74
N GLY A 205 -0.09 -5.26 -9.89
CA GLY A 205 -1.47 -5.59 -10.27
C GLY A 205 -2.38 -4.37 -10.26
N TYR A 206 -2.61 -3.82 -9.07
CA TYR A 206 -3.44 -2.64 -8.81
C TYR A 206 -2.74 -1.77 -7.77
N ILE A 207 -2.63 -0.47 -8.07
CA ILE A 207 -2.10 0.56 -7.17
C ILE A 207 -3.17 1.64 -7.07
N HIS A 208 -3.38 2.15 -5.87
CA HIS A 208 -4.28 3.26 -5.64
C HIS A 208 -3.82 4.02 -4.42
N ASP A 209 -3.09 5.10 -4.65
CA ASP A 209 -2.52 5.87 -3.55
C ASP A 209 -3.30 7.17 -3.37
N VAL A 210 -3.46 7.57 -2.11
CA VAL A 210 -4.27 8.73 -1.74
C VAL A 210 -3.48 9.63 -0.82
N ILE A 211 -3.21 10.84 -1.27
CA ILE A 211 -2.57 11.89 -0.49
C ILE A 211 -3.56 13.03 -0.29
N GLU A 212 -4.09 13.18 0.93
CA GLU A 212 -5.03 14.24 1.27
C GLU A 212 -4.42 15.24 2.26
N GLY A 213 -4.45 16.52 1.90
CA GLY A 213 -4.10 17.55 2.87
C GLY A 213 -4.47 18.98 2.56
N LYS A 214 -4.48 19.82 3.59
CA LYS A 214 -4.76 21.25 3.36
C LYS A 214 -3.59 21.97 2.69
N TRP A 215 -2.37 21.56 3.00
CA TRP A 215 -1.14 22.12 2.48
C TRP A 215 -0.18 20.98 2.17
N LEU A 216 0.16 20.84 0.89
CA LEU A 216 1.12 19.88 0.38
C LEU A 216 2.28 20.65 -0.22
N GLY A 217 3.48 20.45 0.33
CA GLY A 217 4.68 21.16 -0.07
C GLY A 217 5.28 20.59 -1.35
N TYR A 218 5.78 19.36 -1.25
CA TYR A 218 6.42 18.62 -2.34
C TYR A 218 5.97 17.16 -2.30
N ILE A 219 5.56 16.64 -3.44
CA ILE A 219 5.21 15.24 -3.66
C ILE A 219 6.03 14.76 -4.84
N HIS A 220 6.52 13.53 -4.74
CA HIS A 220 7.29 12.92 -5.81
C HIS A 220 7.17 11.42 -5.69
N ASP A 221 6.26 10.82 -6.43
CA ASP A 221 6.00 9.40 -6.31
C ASP A 221 6.53 8.64 -7.53
N VAL A 222 7.05 7.45 -7.29
CA VAL A 222 7.72 6.64 -8.32
C VAL A 222 7.14 5.23 -8.32
N ILE A 223 6.52 4.86 -9.44
CA ILE A 223 6.03 3.51 -9.69
C ILE A 223 6.84 2.91 -10.83
N GLU A 224 7.73 1.97 -10.51
CA GLU A 224 8.53 1.27 -11.51
C GLU A 224 8.14 -0.21 -11.60
N GLY A 225 7.80 -0.64 -12.82
CA GLY A 225 7.59 -2.06 -13.04
C GLY A 225 7.63 -2.57 -14.47
N LYS A 226 7.84 -3.87 -14.63
CA LYS A 226 7.80 -4.45 -15.99
C LYS A 226 6.37 -4.54 -16.53
N TRP A 227 5.41 -4.80 -15.65
CA TRP A 227 4.00 -4.94 -15.96
C TRP A 227 3.18 -4.23 -14.90
N LEU A 228 2.44 -3.22 -15.32
CA LEU A 228 1.57 -2.41 -14.48
C LEU A 228 0.14 -2.59 -14.99
N GLY A 229 -0.73 -3.12 -14.13
CA GLY A 229 -2.11 -3.44 -14.49
C GLY A 229 -3.01 -2.22 -14.46
N TYR A 230 -3.23 -1.70 -13.26
CA TYR A 230 -4.08 -0.54 -12.99
C TYR A 230 -3.40 0.36 -11.96
N ILE A 231 -3.32 1.65 -12.25
CA ILE A 231 -2.83 2.70 -11.35
C ILE A 231 -3.92 3.75 -11.29
N HIS A 232 -4.15 4.28 -10.10
CA HIS A 232 -5.13 5.33 -9.89
C HIS A 232 -4.75 6.11 -8.66
N ASP A 233 -4.04 7.21 -8.83
CA ASP A 233 -3.54 7.96 -7.68
C ASP A 233 -4.34 9.27 -7.52
N VAL A 234 -4.53 9.68 -6.27
CA VAL A 234 -5.35 10.84 -5.92
C VAL A 234 -4.58 11.75 -4.98
N ILE A 235 -4.32 12.97 -5.45
CA ILE A 235 -3.73 14.04 -4.65
C ILE A 235 -4.75 15.15 -4.48
N GLU A 236 -5.31 15.29 -3.28
CA GLU A 236 -6.27 16.35 -2.96
C GLU A 236 -5.67 17.36 -1.98
N GLY A 237 -5.73 18.65 -2.33
CA GLY A 237 -5.47 19.67 -1.35
C GLY A 237 -5.81 21.10 -1.68
N LYS A 238 -5.82 21.95 -0.65
CA LYS A 238 -6.12 23.37 -0.87
C LYS A 238 -4.94 24.11 -1.53
N TRP A 239 -3.73 23.72 -1.18
CA TRP A 239 -2.49 24.31 -1.69
C TRP A 239 -1.51 23.18 -1.98
N LEU A 240 -1.16 23.02 -3.24
CA LEU A 240 -0.19 22.06 -3.74
C LEU A 240 0.99 22.84 -4.31
N GLY A 241 2.18 22.63 -3.75
CA GLY A 241 3.39 23.35 -4.12
C GLY A 241 4.02 22.79 -5.39
N TYR A 242 4.54 21.58 -5.30
CA TYR A 242 5.24 20.87 -6.36
C TYR A 242 4.81 19.39 -6.34
N ILE A 243 4.46 18.86 -7.50
CA ILE A 243 4.13 17.45 -7.74
C ILE A 243 4.98 17.00 -8.92
N HIS A 244 5.53 15.78 -8.81
CA HIS A 244 6.30 15.19 -9.87
C HIS A 244 6.23 13.68 -9.76
N ASP A 245 5.32 13.08 -10.52
CA ASP A 245 5.11 11.65 -10.42
C ASP A 245 5.68 10.94 -11.65
N VAL A 246 6.24 9.76 -11.42
CA VAL A 246 6.93 8.98 -12.46
C VAL A 246 6.37 7.56 -12.47
N ILE A 247 5.77 7.19 -13.60
CA ILE A 247 5.31 5.83 -13.85
C ILE A 247 6.13 5.25 -15.01
N GLU A 248 7.03 4.33 -14.70
CA GLU A 248 7.85 3.65 -15.70
C GLU A 248 7.47 2.18 -15.83
N GLY A 249 7.21 1.74 -17.06
CA GLY A 249 7.14 0.32 -17.30
C GLY A 249 7.10 -0.18 -18.73
N LYS A 250 7.30 -1.47 -18.91
CA LYS A 250 7.25 -2.05 -20.26
C LYS A 250 5.81 -2.16 -20.80
N TRP A 251 4.87 -2.45 -19.92
CA TRP A 251 3.46 -2.61 -20.24
C TRP A 251 2.64 -1.92 -19.16
N LEU A 252 1.88 -0.91 -19.56
CA LEU A 252 0.99 -0.15 -18.68
C LEU A 252 -0.44 -0.35 -19.19
N GLY A 253 -1.30 -0.88 -18.33
CA GLY A 253 -2.68 -1.24 -18.67
C GLY A 253 -3.61 -0.04 -18.63
N TYR A 254 -3.89 0.45 -17.42
CA TYR A 254 -4.77 1.58 -17.15
C TYR A 254 -4.13 2.50 -16.12
N ILE A 255 -4.09 3.80 -16.41
CA ILE A 255 -3.60 4.85 -15.52
C ILE A 255 -4.70 5.91 -15.46
N HIS A 256 -4.98 6.39 -14.26
CA HIS A 256 -5.96 7.43 -14.04
C HIS A 256 -5.65 8.21 -12.78
N ASP A 257 -4.95 9.32 -12.95
CA ASP A 257 -4.49 10.09 -11.81
C ASP A 257 -5.32 11.37 -11.67
N VAL A 258 -5.58 11.78 -10.43
CA VAL A 258 -6.41 12.93 -10.11
C VAL A 258 -5.66 13.85 -9.18
N ILE A 259 -5.42 15.07 -9.64
CA ILE A 259 -4.84 16.16 -8.84
C ILE A 259 -5.90 17.25 -8.70
N GLU A 260 -6.47 17.38 -7.51
CA GLU A 260 -7.45 18.43 -7.20
C GLU A 260 -6.88 19.44 -6.22
N GLY A 261 -6.94 20.72 -6.59
CA GLY A 261 -6.69 21.75 -5.60
C GLY A 261 -7.08 23.18 -5.93
N LYS A 262 -7.12 24.02 -4.90
CA LYS A 262 -7.45 25.44 -5.14
C LYS A 262 -6.28 26.20 -5.77
N TRP A 263 -5.06 25.84 -5.40
CA TRP A 263 -3.81 26.44 -5.88
C TRP A 263 -2.82 25.33 -6.15
N LEU A 264 -2.40 25.22 -7.40
CA LEU A 264 -1.41 24.24 -7.84
C LEU A 264 -0.23 25.01 -8.43
N GLY A 265 0.95 24.81 -7.86
CA GLY A 265 2.17 25.54 -8.21
C GLY A 265 2.82 24.98 -9.46
N TYR A 266 3.41 23.79 -9.33
CA TYR A 266 4.12 23.09 -10.39
C TYR A 266 3.71 21.62 -10.40
N ILE A 267 3.33 21.11 -11.56
CA ILE A 267 3.02 19.71 -11.82
C ILE A 267 3.88 19.26 -12.98
N HIS A 268 4.44 18.08 -12.87
CA HIS A 268 5.28 17.50 -13.91
C HIS A 268 5.19 15.99 -13.86
N ASP A 269 4.34 15.38 -14.66
CA ASP A 269 4.15 13.94 -14.58
C ASP A 269 4.76 13.25 -15.78
N VAL A 270 5.39 12.10 -15.54
CA VAL A 270 6.10 11.34 -16.56
C VAL A 270 5.57 9.92 -16.59
N ILE A 271 5.00 9.53 -17.72
CA ILE A 271 4.56 8.17 -18.00
C ILE A 271 5.41 7.63 -19.16
N GLU A 272 6.33 6.72 -18.85
CA GLU A 272 7.16 6.07 -19.87
C GLU A 272 6.82 4.59 -20.00
N GLY A 273 6.52 4.16 -21.23
CA GLY A 273 6.44 2.74 -21.47
C GLY A 273 6.32 2.25 -22.89
N LYS A 274 6.72 0.99 -23.12
CA LYS A 274 6.70 0.45 -24.48
C LYS A 274 5.27 0.28 -25.03
N TRP A 275 4.33 -0.09 -24.17
CA TRP A 275 2.93 -0.30 -24.49
C TRP A 275 2.08 0.39 -23.43
N LEU A 276 1.27 1.35 -23.86
CA LEU A 276 0.37 2.13 -23.01
C LEU A 276 -1.06 1.85 -23.45
N GLY A 277 -1.90 1.36 -22.54
CA GLY A 277 -3.28 0.94 -22.83
C GLY A 277 -4.29 2.08 -22.78
N TYR A 278 -4.60 2.56 -21.58
CA TYR A 278 -5.52 3.67 -21.33
C TYR A 278 -4.89 4.61 -20.29
N ILE A 279 -4.85 5.90 -20.60
CA ILE A 279 -4.38 6.96 -19.72
C ILE A 279 -5.46 8.02 -19.66
N HIS A 280 -5.80 8.45 -18.45
CA HIS A 280 -6.80 9.49 -18.24
C HIS A 280 -6.54 10.28 -16.97
N ASP A 281 -5.85 11.39 -17.13
CA ASP A 281 -5.43 12.19 -15.98
C ASP A 281 -6.29 13.45 -15.87
N VAL A 282 -6.58 13.85 -14.63
CA VAL A 282 -7.44 14.98 -14.33
C VAL A 282 -6.72 15.92 -13.38
N ILE A 283 -6.48 17.14 -13.85
CA ILE A 283 -5.96 18.23 -13.03
C ILE A 283 -7.04 19.30 -12.92
N GLU A 284 -7.63 19.42 -11.73
CA GLU A 284 -8.63 20.45 -11.44
C GLU A 284 -8.09 21.48 -10.46
N GLY A 285 -8.15 22.76 -10.84
CA GLY A 285 -7.91 23.79 -9.86
C GLY A 285 -8.21 25.22 -10.22
N LYS A 286 -8.42 26.04 -9.20
CA LYS A 286 -8.76 27.46 -9.45
C LYS A 286 -7.60 28.24 -10.05
N TRP A 287 -6.39 27.95 -9.61
CA TRP A 287 -5.15 28.57 -10.08
C TRP A 287 -4.13 27.48 -10.37
N LEU A 288 -3.71 27.40 -11.63
CA LEU A 288 -2.75 26.44 -12.13
C LEU A 288 -1.51 27.23 -12.60
N GLY A 289 -0.34 26.94 -12.03
CA GLY A 289 0.91 27.65 -12.30
C GLY A 289 1.65 27.13 -13.52
N TYR A 290 2.32 25.99 -13.39
CA TYR A 290 3.05 25.31 -14.45
C TYR A 290 2.67 23.84 -14.47
N ILE A 291 2.27 23.33 -15.63
CA ILE A 291 1.95 21.92 -15.86
C ILE A 291 2.78 21.46 -17.05
N HIS A 292 3.48 20.33 -16.89
CA HIS A 292 4.28 19.75 -17.95
C HIS A 292 4.23 18.23 -17.90
N ASP A 293 3.42 17.63 -18.77
CA ASP A 293 3.18 16.20 -18.72
C ASP A 293 3.83 15.52 -19.93
N VAL A 294 4.48 14.39 -19.68
CA VAL A 294 5.21 13.65 -20.70
C VAL A 294 4.72 12.21 -20.73
N ILE A 295 4.12 11.82 -21.85
CA ILE A 295 3.74 10.44 -22.13
C ILE A 295 4.59 9.93 -23.30
N GLU A 296 5.52 9.03 -23.03
CA GLU A 296 6.40 8.46 -24.05
C GLU A 296 6.19 6.94 -24.18
N GLY A 297 5.91 6.49 -25.40
CA GLY A 297 5.86 5.08 -25.65
C GLY A 297 5.84 4.63 -27.10
N LYS A 298 6.19 3.35 -27.32
CA LYS A 298 6.21 2.83 -28.69
C LYS A 298 4.80 2.67 -29.25
N TRP A 299 3.88 2.16 -28.43
CA TRP A 299 2.49 1.91 -28.79
C TRP A 299 1.57 2.60 -27.79
N LEU A 300 0.76 3.51 -28.30
CA LEU A 300 -0.22 4.27 -27.53
C LEU A 300 -1.62 3.75 -27.85
N GLY A 301 -2.39 3.44 -26.81
CA GLY A 301 -3.83 3.18 -26.86
C GLY A 301 -4.62 4.48 -26.77
N TYR A 302 -5.50 4.60 -25.77
CA TYR A 302 -6.33 5.80 -25.57
C TYR A 302 -5.69 6.72 -24.52
N ILE A 303 -5.54 8.00 -24.85
CA ILE A 303 -5.01 9.02 -23.94
C ILE A 303 -5.97 10.20 -23.93
N HIS A 304 -6.46 10.58 -22.75
CA HIS A 304 -7.36 11.71 -22.59
C HIS A 304 -7.13 12.44 -21.27
N ASP A 305 -6.56 13.63 -21.38
CA ASP A 305 -6.18 14.41 -20.20
C ASP A 305 -7.08 15.64 -20.08
N VAL A 306 -7.50 15.95 -18.86
CA VAL A 306 -8.40 17.06 -18.56
C VAL A 306 -7.73 18.03 -17.60
N ILE A 307 -7.53 19.27 -18.06
CA ILE A 307 -7.03 20.36 -17.22
C ILE A 307 -8.12 21.44 -17.13
N GLU A 308 -8.76 21.56 -15.98
CA GLU A 308 -9.80 22.56 -15.73
C GLU A 308 -9.36 23.59 -14.68
N GLY A 309 -9.43 24.87 -15.05
CA GLY A 309 -9.17 25.92 -14.07
C GLY A 309 -9.58 27.31 -14.46
N LYS A 310 -9.76 28.17 -13.45
CA LYS A 310 -10.14 29.56 -13.71
C LYS A 310 -8.99 30.35 -14.33
N TRP A 311 -7.78 30.12 -13.83
CA TRP A 311 -6.56 30.77 -14.31
C TRP A 311 -5.53 29.70 -14.63
N LEU A 312 -5.13 29.68 -15.90
CA LEU A 312 -4.11 28.76 -16.42
C LEU A 312 -2.83 29.56 -16.66
N GLY A 313 -1.73 29.11 -16.10
CA GLY A 313 -0.39 29.58 -16.41
C GLY A 313 0.17 28.88 -17.64
N TYR A 314 1.34 28.27 -17.52
CA TYR A 314 1.96 27.54 -18.63
C TYR A 314 1.56 26.06 -18.59
N ILE A 315 1.10 25.55 -19.73
CA ILE A 315 0.73 24.14 -19.90
C ILE A 315 1.43 23.62 -21.15
N HIS A 316 2.15 22.50 -21.01
CA HIS A 316 2.86 21.86 -22.11
C HIS A 316 2.79 20.34 -21.98
N ASP A 317 2.08 19.71 -22.91
CA ASP A 317 1.92 18.25 -22.89
C ASP A 317 2.66 17.65 -24.09
N VAL A 318 3.44 16.61 -23.83
CA VAL A 318 4.25 15.91 -24.82
C VAL A 318 3.81 14.46 -24.89
N ILE A 319 3.20 14.08 -26.01
CA ILE A 319 2.84 12.68 -26.28
C ILE A 319 3.68 12.18 -27.45
N ARG A 320 4.49 11.13 -27.25
CA ARG A 320 5.37 10.56 -28.29
C ARG A 320 5.12 9.07 -28.46
N GLY A 321 4.74 8.66 -29.68
CA GLY A 321 4.60 7.24 -30.00
C GLY A 321 3.98 6.90 -31.34
N SER A 322 3.92 5.60 -31.66
CA SER A 322 3.25 5.08 -32.86
C SER A 322 2.02 4.24 -32.46
N GLY A 323 0.81 4.78 -32.58
CA GLY A 323 -0.46 4.17 -32.14
C GLY A 323 -1.66 4.57 -33.01
N SER A 324 -2.81 3.90 -32.84
CA SER A 324 -3.87 3.88 -33.85
C SER A 324 -5.11 4.77 -33.63
N ASP A 325 -5.32 5.54 -32.56
CA ASP A 325 -6.40 6.56 -32.49
C ASP A 325 -6.32 7.51 -31.25
N THR A 326 -6.84 8.74 -31.45
CA THR A 326 -7.14 9.88 -30.53
C THR A 326 -6.38 10.00 -29.19
N SER A 327 -5.33 10.82 -29.19
CA SER A 327 -4.88 11.57 -28.00
C SER A 327 -5.58 12.94 -27.96
N THR A 328 -6.23 13.29 -26.86
CA THR A 328 -6.92 14.59 -26.72
C THR A 328 -6.70 15.17 -25.33
N THR A 329 -6.05 16.33 -25.25
CA THR A 329 -6.04 17.15 -24.04
C THR A 329 -7.19 18.16 -24.10
N SER A 330 -8.05 18.17 -23.09
CA SER A 330 -9.10 19.18 -22.90
C SER A 330 -8.66 20.21 -21.87
N GLN A 331 -8.45 21.46 -22.31
CA GLN A 331 -8.09 22.56 -21.42
C GLN A 331 -9.22 23.59 -21.35
N ARG A 332 -9.63 23.99 -20.14
CA ARG A 332 -10.70 24.99 -19.94
C ARG A 332 -10.30 26.04 -18.91
N GLY A 333 -10.02 27.27 -19.37
CA GLY A 333 -9.70 28.40 -18.50
C GLY A 333 -9.34 29.69 -19.24
N SER A 334 -9.18 30.80 -18.52
CA SER A 334 -8.73 32.09 -19.09
C SER A 334 -7.22 32.27 -18.91
N GLY A 335 -6.46 32.45 -20.00
CA GLY A 335 -5.06 32.92 -19.97
C GLY A 335 -3.97 32.06 -20.64
N SER A 336 -4.28 31.05 -21.45
CA SER A 336 -3.28 30.09 -21.93
C SER A 336 -2.43 30.56 -23.14
N ASP A 337 -1.11 30.42 -23.03
CA ASP A 337 -0.18 30.28 -24.16
C ASP A 337 0.00 28.77 -24.38
N THR A 338 -0.71 28.18 -25.35
CA THR A 338 -0.74 26.74 -25.58
C THR A 338 0.25 26.30 -26.67
N SER A 339 1.07 25.30 -26.37
CA SER A 339 1.77 24.51 -27.39
C SER A 339 1.51 23.03 -27.15
N THR A 340 0.67 22.43 -27.99
CA THR A 340 0.49 20.98 -28.04
C THR A 340 1.32 20.48 -29.22
N THR A 341 2.33 19.64 -28.98
CA THR A 341 3.04 18.95 -30.06
C THR A 341 2.65 17.48 -30.08
N SER A 342 1.90 17.11 -31.12
CA SER A 342 1.54 15.73 -31.49
C SER A 342 2.65 15.02 -32.25
#